data_AF-O88240-F1
#
_entry.id   AF-O88240-F1
#
_cell.length_a   1.000
_cell.length_b   1.000
_cell.length_c   1.000
_cell.angle_alpha   90.00
_cell.angle_beta   90.00
_cell.angle_gamma   90.00
#
_symmetry.space_group_name_H-M   'P 1'
#
loop_
_entity.id
_entity.type
_entity.pdbx_description
1 polymer ?
#
loop_
_entity_poly.entity_id
_entity_poly.type
_entity_poly.pdbx_seq_one_letter_code
_entity_poly.pdbx_strand_id
1 'polypeptide(L)' 'EKPYKCQECNKSFTRCSYLRVHQRTHSGEKLYKCENCDVSFMWISNLRRHPEIHTGE' A
#
# COMPACT_ATOMS: atom_id res chain seq x y z
N GLU A 1 2.26 -19.64 -14.58
CA GLU A 1 2.30 -20.13 -13.19
C GLU A 1 2.59 -18.98 -12.22
N LYS A 2 2.34 -19.15 -10.92
CA LYS A 2 2.55 -18.12 -9.87
C LYS A 2 3.67 -18.55 -8.92
N PRO A 3 4.95 -18.42 -9.31
CA PRO A 3 6.06 -18.99 -8.54
C PRO A 3 6.35 -18.21 -7.24
N TYR A 4 5.86 -16.98 -7.11
CA TYR A 4 6.17 -16.12 -5.97
C TYR A 4 5.10 -16.26 -4.89
N LYS A 5 5.40 -16.99 -3.81
CA LYS A 5 4.47 -17.26 -2.71
C LYS A 5 4.79 -16.43 -1.47
N CYS A 6 3.78 -15.77 -0.93
CA CYS A 6 3.84 -15.13 0.38
C CYS A 6 3.85 -16.20 1.48
N GLN A 7 4.84 -16.16 2.38
CA GLN A 7 4.96 -17.13 3.46
C GLN A 7 3.97 -16.88 4.61
N GLU A 8 3.51 -15.64 4.78
CA GLU A 8 2.60 -15.27 5.89
C GLU A 8 1.15 -15.71 5.61
N CYS A 9 0.67 -15.59 4.37
CA CYS A 9 -0.72 -15.88 4.03
C CYS A 9 -0.89 -16.88 2.87
N ASN A 10 0.20 -17.48 2.40
CA ASN A 10 0.23 -18.47 1.31
C ASN A 10 -0.29 -17.99 -0.05
N LYS A 11 -0.58 -16.70 -0.25
CA LYS A 11 -0.95 -16.14 -1.56
C LYS A 11 0.20 -16.22 -2.56
N SER A 12 -0.11 -16.62 -3.79
CA SER A 12 0.87 -16.70 -4.88
C SER A 12 0.66 -15.59 -5.92
N PHE A 13 1.76 -15.12 -6.50
CA PHE A 13 1.84 -14.05 -7.47
C PHE A 13 2.66 -14.47 -8.70
N THR A 14 2.37 -13.85 -9.84
CA THR A 14 3.09 -14.09 -11.11
C THR A 14 4.41 -13.32 -11.19
N ARG A 15 4.59 -12.26 -10.40
CA ARG A 15 5.79 -11.39 -10.41
C ARG A 15 6.29 -11.15 -8.99
N CYS A 16 7.61 -11.10 -8.82
CA CYS A 16 8.26 -10.79 -7.54
C CYS A 16 7.89 -9.38 -7.03
N SER A 17 7.71 -8.41 -7.93
CA SER A 17 7.31 -7.05 -7.58
C SER A 17 5.93 -7.02 -6.90
N TYR A 18 4.98 -7.83 -7.37
CA TYR A 18 3.66 -7.93 -6.75
C TYR A 18 3.70 -8.62 -5.39
N LEU A 19 4.54 -9.65 -5.23
CA LEU A 19 4.77 -10.25 -3.91
C LEU A 19 5.37 -9.23 -2.93
N ARG A 20 6.38 -8.46 -3.34
CA ARG A 20 7.01 -7.43 -2.50
C ARG A 20 6.02 -6.33 -2.11
N VAL A 21 5.21 -5.87 -3.05
CA VAL A 21 4.12 -4.91 -2.82
C VAL A 21 3.11 -5.49 -1.83
N HIS A 22 2.72 -6.75 -2.00
CA HIS A 22 1.82 -7.43 -1.10
C HIS A 22 2.39 -7.58 0.31
N GLN A 23 3.68 -7.87 0.48
CA GLN A 23 4.28 -7.97 1.82
C GLN A 23 4.13 -6.69 2.66
N ARG A 24 4.08 -5.51 2.01
CA ARG A 24 3.79 -4.25 2.72
C ARG A 24 2.42 -4.25 3.40
N THR A 25 1.46 -5.03 2.89
CA THR A 25 0.13 -5.14 3.49
C THR A 25 0.14 -5.83 4.84
N HIS A 26 1.13 -6.70 5.10
CA HIS A 26 1.29 -7.39 6.37
C HIS A 26 2.02 -6.53 7.40
N SER A 27 3.03 -5.78 6.96
CA SER A 27 3.78 -4.85 7.81
C SER A 27 2.90 -3.72 8.37
N GLY A 28 1.83 -3.35 7.66
CA GLY A 28 1.00 -2.20 8.05
C GLY A 28 1.72 -0.85 7.95
N GLU A 29 2.97 -0.84 7.47
CA GLU A 29 3.77 0.35 7.26
C GLU A 29 3.07 1.33 6.31
N LYS A 30 2.65 2.45 6.89
CA LYS A 30 2.08 3.59 6.19
C LYS A 30 3.16 4.65 6.03
N LEU A 31 3.90 4.56 4.92
CA LEU A 31 5.07 5.39 4.65
C LEU A 31 4.72 6.82 4.19
N TYR A 32 3.53 7.02 3.65
CA TYR A 32 3.14 8.26 3.00
C TYR A 32 2.15 9.03 3.89
N LYS A 33 2.67 9.93 4.72
CA LYS A 33 1.87 10.78 5.61
C LYS A 33 1.33 12.01 4.86
N CYS A 34 0.07 12.37 5.12
CA CYS A 34 -0.49 13.63 4.67
C CYS A 34 0.09 14.80 5.48
N GLU A 35 0.39 15.92 4.83
CA GLU A 35 0.90 17.11 5.54
C GLU A 35 -0.20 17.88 6.27
N ASN A 36 -1.44 17.75 5.79
CA ASN A 36 -2.60 18.50 6.31
C ASN A 36 -3.37 17.72 7.39
N CYS A 37 -3.03 16.45 7.65
CA CYS A 37 -3.64 15.64 8.70
C CYS A 37 -2.76 14.44 9.10
N ASP A 38 -3.10 13.75 10.18
CA ASP A 38 -2.32 12.59 10.66
C ASP A 38 -2.58 11.28 9.90
N VAL A 39 -3.29 11.34 8.77
CA VAL A 39 -3.57 10.16 7.96
C VAL A 39 -2.32 9.75 7.17
N SER A 40 -1.95 8.49 7.29
CA SER A 40 -0.83 7.90 6.55
C SER A 40 -1.30 6.76 5.66
N PHE A 41 -0.66 6.62 4.50
CA PHE A 41 -1.00 5.66 3.45
C PHE A 41 0.16 4.72 3.15
N MET A 42 -0.17 3.52 2.72
CA MET A 42 0.81 2.53 2.22
C MET A 42 1.32 2.87 0.82
N TRP A 43 0.53 3.59 0.02
CA TRP A 43 0.81 3.89 -1.38
C TRP A 43 0.71 5.38 -1.65
N ILE A 44 1.65 5.91 -2.44
CA ILE A 44 1.66 7.31 -2.86
C ILE A 44 0.44 7.67 -3.71
N SER A 45 -0.11 6.74 -4.50
CA SER A 45 -1.33 6.96 -5.27
C SER A 45 -2.53 7.28 -4.38
N ASN A 46 -2.61 6.66 -3.20
CA ASN A 46 -3.67 6.92 -2.24
C ASN A 46 -3.48 8.29 -1.59
N LEU A 47 -2.24 8.64 -1.22
CA LEU A 47 -1.91 9.97 -0.72
C LEU A 47 -2.22 11.05 -1.75
N ARG A 48 -1.94 10.82 -3.04
CA ARG A 48 -2.20 11.82 -4.10
C ARG A 48 -3.68 12.15 -4.29
N ARG A 49 -4.56 11.17 -4.07
CA ARG A 49 -6.02 11.37 -4.15
C ARG A 49 -6.61 11.92 -2.84
N HIS A 50 -5.95 11.68 -1.72
CA HIS A 50 -6.46 12.06 -0.41
C HIS A 50 -6.78 13.56 -0.24
N PRO A 51 -5.98 14.52 -0.77
CA PRO A 51 -6.26 15.94 -0.64
C PRO A 51 -7.64 16.41 -1.09
N GLU A 52 -8.29 15.67 -2.00
CA GLU A 52 -9.66 15.98 -2.45
C GLU A 52 -10.67 16.04 -1.29
N ILE A 53 -10.41 15.34 -0.19
CA ILE A 53 -11.29 15.37 0.99
C ILE A 53 -11.05 16.58 1.89
N HIS A 54 -9.88 17.23 1.78
CA HIS A 54 -9.55 18.42 2.56
C HIS A 54 -10.07 19.69 1.91
N THR A 55 -10.21 19.68 0.58
CA THR A 55 -10.78 20.77 -0.22
C THR A 55 -12.31 20.70 -0.26
N GLY A 56 -12.96 20.25 0.82
CA GLY A 56 -14.41 20.31 0.92
C GLY A 56 -14.87 21.76 0.90
N GLU A 57 -15.44 22.20 -0.22
CA GLU A 57 -16.43 23.29 -0.23
C GLU A 57 -17.65 22.90 0.61
#